data_AF-A0A3G4BBV3-F1
#
_entry.id   AF-A0A3G4BBV3-F1
#
_cell.length_a   1.000
_cell.length_b   1.000
_cell.length_c   1.000
_cell.angle_alpha   90.00
_cell.angle_beta   90.00
_cell.angle_gamma   90.00
#
_symmetry.space_group_name_H-M   'P 1'
#
loop_
_entity.id
_entity.type
_entity.pdbx_description
1 polymer ?
#
loop_
_entity_poly.entity_id
_entity_poly.type
_entity_poly.pdbx_seq_one_letter_code
_entity_poly.pdbx_strand_id
1 'polypeptide(L)' 'MAMSSMSSGSRKWTAEENKAFEQALAVYDKDTPDRWDNMAKAVPGRTAEEVKRHYEILVEDVKNIESGKIPFPNYRTTR' A
#
# COMPACT_ATOMS: atom_id res chain seq x y z
N MET A 1 33.47 12.36 3.10
CA MET A 1 32.64 11.31 2.45
C MET A 1 31.30 11.94 2.15
N ALA A 2 31.01 12.25 0.88
CA ALA A 2 29.73 12.84 0.49
C ALA A 2 28.64 11.75 0.58
N MET A 3 27.61 11.97 1.39
CA MET A 3 26.40 11.17 1.36
C MET A 3 25.66 11.51 0.08
N SER A 4 25.92 10.73 -0.97
CA SER A 4 25.10 10.70 -2.17
C SER A 4 23.65 10.53 -1.74
N SER A 5 22.79 11.49 -2.12
CA SER A 5 21.36 11.36 -1.96
C SER A 5 20.93 10.02 -2.54
N MET A 6 20.56 9.08 -1.69
CA MET A 6 19.71 7.97 -2.11
C MET A 6 18.39 8.62 -2.47
N SER A 7 18.22 8.97 -3.75
CA SER A 7 16.93 9.02 -4.38
C SER A 7 16.33 7.62 -4.23
N SER A 8 15.76 7.35 -3.05
CA SER A 8 15.01 6.16 -2.73
C SER A 8 13.69 6.26 -3.49
N GLY A 9 13.78 6.12 -4.82
CA GLY A 9 12.65 5.70 -5.63
C GLY A 9 12.31 4.30 -5.15
N SER A 10 11.41 4.21 -4.16
CA SER A 10 10.89 2.94 -3.67
C SER A 10 10.47 2.10 -4.87
N ARG A 11 11.03 0.90 -4.99
CA ARG A 11 10.73 -0.04 -6.06
C ARG A 11 9.21 -0.18 -6.17
N LYS A 12 8.66 -0.13 -7.39
CA LYS A 12 7.21 -0.31 -7.62
C LYS A 12 6.74 -1.63 -7.02
N TRP A 13 5.56 -1.63 -6.41
CA TRP A 13 4.92 -2.82 -5.88
C TRP A 13 4.53 -3.77 -7.01
N THR A 14 4.92 -5.04 -6.91
CA THR A 14 4.43 -6.08 -7.82
C THR A 14 3.04 -6.54 -7.39
N ALA A 15 2.35 -7.27 -8.28
CA ALA A 15 1.04 -7.83 -7.96
C ALA A 15 1.12 -8.86 -6.81
N GLU A 16 2.19 -9.64 -6.77
CA GLU A 16 2.44 -10.64 -5.72
C GLU A 16 2.71 -9.97 -4.37
N GLU A 17 3.55 -8.92 -4.35
CA GLU A 17 3.82 -8.15 -3.14
C GLU A 17 2.54 -7.49 -2.61
N ASN A 18 1.74 -6.88 -3.50
CA ASN A 18 0.47 -6.25 -3.10
C ASN A 18 -0.53 -7.29 -2.57
N LYS A 19 -0.61 -8.47 -3.18
CA LYS A 19 -1.45 -9.56 -2.68
C LYS A 19 -1.02 -10.02 -1.29
N ALA A 20 0.29 -10.18 -1.04
CA ALA A 20 0.80 -10.52 0.28
C ALA A 20 0.50 -9.42 1.31
N PHE A 21 0.58 -8.15 0.90
CA PHE A 21 0.21 -7.01 1.73
C PHE A 21 -1.27 -7.01 2.11
N GLU A 22 -2.18 -7.27 1.18
CA GLU A 22 -3.62 -7.38 1.46
C GLU A 22 -3.93 -8.54 2.41
N GLN A 23 -3.26 -9.69 2.24
CA GLN A 23 -3.37 -10.81 3.17
C GLN A 23 -2.86 -10.43 4.57
N ALA A 24 -1.74 -9.71 4.65
CA ALA A 24 -1.20 -9.23 5.92
C ALA A 24 -2.15 -8.23 6.60
N LEU A 25 -2.81 -7.35 5.85
CA LEU A 25 -3.83 -6.43 6.40
C LEU A 25 -5.03 -7.16 7.01
N ALA A 26 -5.40 -8.32 6.46
CA ALA A 26 -6.49 -9.14 7.00
C ALA A 26 -6.11 -9.86 8.30
N VAL A 27 -4.82 -10.12 8.52
CA VAL A 27 -4.30 -10.80 9.72
C VAL A 27 -3.94 -9.80 10.83
N TYR A 28 -3.32 -8.68 10.46
CA TYR A 28 -2.80 -7.68 11.39
C TYR A 28 -3.69 -6.43 11.35
N ASP A 29 -4.66 -6.40 12.25
CA ASP A 29 -5.58 -5.28 12.42
C ASP A 29 -4.88 -4.01 12.97
N LYS A 30 -5.67 -2.96 13.19
CA LYS A 30 -5.16 -1.66 13.69
C LYS A 30 -4.65 -1.70 15.13
N ASP A 31 -5.08 -2.67 15.93
CA ASP A 31 -4.78 -2.77 17.37
C ASP A 31 -3.60 -3.72 17.62
N THR A 32 -3.12 -4.39 16.57
CA THR A 32 -1.93 -5.25 16.57
C THR A 32 -0.67 -4.45 16.95
N PRO A 33 0.03 -4.81 18.05
CA PRO A 33 1.34 -4.23 18.37
C PRO A 33 2.36 -4.49 17.26
N ASP A 34 3.26 -3.52 17.02
CA ASP A 34 4.30 -3.63 15.99
C ASP A 34 3.76 -4.05 14.62
N ARG A 35 2.54 -3.58 14.29
CA ARG A 35 1.78 -3.95 13.08
C ARG A 35 2.63 -3.95 11.82
N TRP A 36 3.36 -2.86 11.59
CA TRP A 36 4.14 -2.66 10.36
C TRP A 36 5.32 -3.61 10.26
N ASP A 37 6.01 -3.87 11.37
CA ASP A 37 7.09 -4.86 11.45
C ASP A 37 6.58 -6.28 11.19
N ASN A 38 5.41 -6.61 11.73
CA ASN A 38 4.77 -7.91 11.51
C ASN A 38 4.31 -8.08 10.05
N MET A 39 3.73 -7.03 9.47
CA MET A 39 3.37 -7.03 8.05
C MET A 39 4.60 -7.10 7.13
N ALA A 40 5.70 -6.40 7.45
CA ALA A 40 6.93 -6.47 6.66
C ALA A 40 7.55 -7.87 6.64
N LYS A 41 7.43 -8.64 7.74
CA LYS A 41 7.82 -10.06 7.75
C LYS A 41 6.95 -10.92 6.83
N ALA A 42 5.67 -10.55 6.66
CA ALA A 42 4.73 -11.26 5.79
C ALA A 42 4.82 -10.82 4.31
N VAL A 43 5.47 -9.71 4.01
CA VAL A 43 5.69 -9.19 2.65
C VAL A 43 7.19 -9.21 2.33
N PRO A 44 7.71 -10.33 1.78
CA PRO A 44 9.13 -10.45 1.50
C PRO A 44 9.65 -9.32 0.62
N GLY A 45 10.79 -8.73 1.01
CA GLY A 45 11.44 -7.68 0.22
C GLY A 45 10.93 -6.26 0.46
N ARG A 46 10.02 -6.06 1.43
CA ARG A 46 9.54 -4.73 1.86
C ARG A 46 9.91 -4.43 3.30
N THR A 47 10.24 -3.17 3.58
CA THR A 47 10.48 -2.72 4.96
C THR A 47 9.19 -2.27 5.64
N ALA A 48 9.20 -2.16 6.97
CA ALA A 48 8.06 -1.66 7.73
C ALA A 48 7.64 -0.25 7.28
N GLU A 49 8.61 0.60 6.93
CA GLU A 49 8.36 1.96 6.42
C GLU A 49 7.71 1.94 5.03
N GLU A 50 8.14 1.04 4.14
CA GLU A 50 7.52 0.88 2.81
C GLU A 50 6.09 0.35 2.91
N VAL A 51 5.86 -0.61 3.80
CA VAL A 51 4.53 -1.16 4.08
C VAL A 51 3.61 -0.08 4.65
N LYS A 52 4.08 0.70 5.63
CA LYS A 52 3.32 1.80 6.22
C LYS A 52 2.96 2.86 5.18
N ARG A 53 3.92 3.26 4.33
CA ARG A 53 3.67 4.21 3.25
C ARG A 53 2.64 3.69 2.25
N HIS A 54 2.73 2.41 1.87
CA HIS A 54 1.77 1.79 0.94
C HIS A 54 0.36 1.76 1.53
N TYR A 55 0.24 1.51 2.84
CA TYR A 55 -1.04 1.63 3.55
C TYR A 55 -1.60 3.05 3.56
N GLU A 56 -0.77 4.07 3.80
CA GLU A 56 -1.22 5.46 3.80
C GLU A 56 -1.78 5.88 2.42
N ILE A 57 -1.12 5.46 1.34
CA ILE A 57 -1.61 5.66 -0.04
C ILE A 57 -2.95 4.96 -0.25
N LEU A 58 -3.08 3.69 0.16
CA LEU A 58 -4.34 2.95 0.05
C LEU A 58 -5.49 3.66 0.79
N VAL A 59 -5.24 4.18 1.99
CA VAL A 59 -6.24 4.92 2.77
C VAL A 59 -6.63 6.22 2.05
N GLU A 60 -5.68 6.92 1.43
CA GLU A 60 -5.97 8.12 0.64
C GLU A 60 -6.81 7.79 -0.60
N ASP A 61 -6.49 6.72 -1.32
CA ASP A 61 -7.24 6.26 -2.48
C ASP A 61 -8.69 5.91 -2.12
N VAL A 62 -8.90 5.16 -1.03
CA VAL A 62 -10.25 4.85 -0.53
C VAL A 62 -11.02 6.13 -0.19
N LYS A 63 -10.40 7.08 0.51
CA LYS A 63 -11.03 8.38 0.82
C LYS A 63 -11.39 9.16 -0.44
N ASN A 64 -10.56 9.11 -1.48
CA ASN A 64 -10.83 9.79 -2.74
C ASN A 64 -11.99 9.13 -3.49
N ILE A 65 -12.11 7.80 -3.45
CA ILE A 65 -13.25 7.05 -4.00
C ILE A 65 -14.54 7.43 -3.24
N GLU A 66 -14.52 7.36 -1.91
CA GLU A 66 -15.69 7.62 -1.06
C GLU A 66 -16.17 9.08 -1.12
N SER A 67 -15.24 10.03 -1.28
CA SER A 67 -15.58 11.46 -1.44
C SER A 67 -16.04 11.84 -2.85
N GLY A 68 -16.15 10.87 -3.78
CA GLY A 68 -16.60 11.10 -5.15
C GLY A 68 -15.61 11.91 -6.00
N LYS A 69 -14.34 12.00 -5.57
CA LYS A 69 -13.28 12.68 -6.33
C LYS A 69 -12.78 11.85 -7.51
N ILE A 70 -13.07 10.54 -7.52
CA ILE A 70 -12.78 9.68 -8.67
C ILE A 70 -14.06 9.60 -9.53
N PRO A 71 -14.04 10.11 -10.78
CA PRO A 71 -15.17 9.96 -11.68
C PRO A 71 -15.39 8.48 -11.97
N PHE A 72 -16.64 8.02 -11.82
CA PHE A 72 -16.99 6.66 -12.19
C PHE A 72 -16.70 6.44 -13.69
N PRO A 73 -16.10 5.29 -14.07
CA PRO A 73 -16.00 4.93 -15.47
C PRO A 73 -17.36 4.98 -16.13
N ASN A 74 -17.43 5.49 -17.36
CA ASN A 74 -18.68 5.49 -18.11
C ASN A 74 -18.97 4.06 -18.58
N TYR A 75 -19.63 3.27 -17.74
CA TYR A 75 -20.02 1.88 -18.00
C TYR A 75 -21.19 1.78 -18.99
N ARG A 76 -21.34 2.71 -19.93
CA ARG A 76 -22.42 2.69 -20.93
C ARG A 76 -22.42 1.35 -21.66
N THR A 77 -23.32 0.48 -21.23
CA THR A 77 -23.63 -0.77 -21.89
C THR A 77 -24.30 -0.41 -23.20
N THR A 78 -23.60 -0.57 -24.33
CA THR A 78 -24.27 -0.62 -25.63
C THR A 78 -25.25 -1.78 -25.60
N ARG A 79 -26.53 -1.45 -25.74
CA ARG A 79 -27.66 -2.38 -25.74
C ARG A 79 -27.69 -3.20 -27.03
#